data_AF-A0A3A9VVL0-F1
#
_entry.id   AF-A0A3A9VVL0-F1
#
_cell.length_a   1.000
_cell.length_b   1.000
_cell.length_c   1.000
_cell.angle_alpha   90.00
_cell.angle_beta   90.00
_cell.angle_gamma   90.00
#
_symmetry.space_group_name_H-M   'P 1'
#
loop_
_entity.id
_entity.type
_entity.pdbx_description
1 polymer ?
#
loop_
_entity_poly.entity_id
_entity_poly.type
_entity_poly.pdbx_seq_one_letter_code
_entity_poly.pdbx_strand_id
1 'polypeptide(L)'
;MAKKIGILILVIFLSIILASVYGFLHNQISYSISTEYFTEFKFEQFWSVKYTLDFPRMSAGLIGIASTWWFGLLLGLIIGIVGMFQQNYKIMWKSSIGAIIRTLGIAIGIGIVGIVVGKFIISNLDTNWNLPAELNDRKSFLTAGTMHNFSYLGGIIGMIYGIIYQLKIKKASAQHRV
;
A
#
# COMPACT_ATOMS: atom_id res chain seq x y z
N MET A 1 10.59 15.78 24.58
CA MET A 1 9.31 15.61 23.86
C MET A 1 9.37 16.11 22.41
N ALA A 2 9.79 17.35 22.15
CA ALA A 2 9.85 17.95 20.81
C ALA A 2 10.50 17.07 19.71
N LYS A 3 11.67 16.46 19.98
CA LYS A 3 12.33 15.57 19.02
C LYS A 3 11.47 14.37 18.59
N LYS A 4 10.63 13.81 19.49
CA LYS A 4 9.73 12.70 19.15
C LYS A 4 8.57 13.17 18.28
N ILE A 5 8.02 14.34 18.55
CA ILE A 5 6.98 14.95 17.71
C ILE A 5 7.52 15.21 16.30
N GLY A 6 8.74 15.73 16.18
CA GLY A 6 9.41 15.89 14.88
C GLY A 6 9.55 14.57 14.12
N ILE A 7 9.90 13.48 14.82
CA ILE A 7 9.96 12.14 14.20
C ILE A 7 8.58 11.62 13.81
N LEU A 8 7.54 11.84 14.63
CA LEU A 8 6.16 11.47 14.28
C LEU A 8 5.75 12.11 12.95
N ILE A 9 5.94 13.42 12.80
CA ILE A 9 5.63 14.15 11.58
C ILE A 9 6.44 13.60 10.39
N LEU A 10 7.74 13.37 10.59
CA LEU A 10 8.60 12.82 9.56
C LEU A 10 8.18 11.40 9.13
N VAL A 11 7.79 10.55 10.07
CA VAL A 11 7.29 9.19 9.82
C VAL A 11 6.00 9.23 9.01
N ILE A 12 5.08 10.14 9.33
CA ILE A 12 3.85 10.34 8.57
C ILE A 12 4.18 10.75 7.13
N PHE A 13 5.01 11.77 6.96
CA PHE A 13 5.37 12.29 5.64
C PHE A 13 6.08 11.23 4.77
N LEU A 14 7.03 10.50 5.36
CA LEU A 14 7.71 9.40 4.68
C LEU A 14 6.74 8.28 4.29
N SER A 15 5.79 7.94 5.16
CA SER A 15 4.79 6.91 4.87
C SER A 15 3.86 7.32 3.72
N ILE A 16 3.47 8.60 3.64
CA ILE A 16 2.71 9.15 2.52
C ILE A 16 3.52 9.03 1.22
N ILE A 17 4.78 9.49 1.21
CA ILE A 17 5.64 9.43 0.01
C ILE A 17 5.83 7.99 -0.45
N LEU A 18 6.16 7.08 0.47
CA LEU A 18 6.39 5.67 0.11
C LEU A 18 5.12 4.99 -0.39
N ALA A 19 3.96 5.26 0.22
CA ALA A 19 2.68 4.73 -0.27
C ALA A 19 2.34 5.28 -1.66
N SER A 20 2.60 6.56 -1.92
CA SER A 20 2.41 7.19 -3.23
C SER A 20 3.32 6.58 -4.29
N VAL A 21 4.62 6.44 -4.01
CA VAL A 21 5.59 5.80 -4.92
C VAL A 21 5.19 4.34 -5.18
N TYR A 22 4.82 3.61 -4.14
CA TYR A 22 4.31 2.25 -4.26
C TYR A 22 3.06 2.22 -5.16
N GLY A 23 2.06 3.06 -4.92
CA GLY A 23 0.85 3.13 -5.74
C GLY A 23 1.14 3.44 -7.21
N PHE A 24 2.05 4.38 -7.47
CA PHE A 24 2.48 4.72 -8.82
C PHE A 24 3.07 3.50 -9.55
N LEU A 25 4.05 2.83 -8.94
CA LEU A 25 4.73 1.67 -9.52
C LEU A 25 3.81 0.44 -9.61
N HIS A 26 3.01 0.21 -8.57
CA HIS A 26 2.02 -0.86 -8.53
C HIS A 26 1.05 -0.75 -9.71
N ASN A 27 0.63 0.47 -10.04
CA ASN A 27 -0.25 0.69 -11.18
C ASN A 27 0.42 0.47 -12.53
N GLN A 28 1.74 0.65 -12.65
CA GLN A 28 2.46 0.25 -13.88
C GLN A 28 2.40 -1.26 -14.11
N ILE A 29 2.46 -2.04 -13.03
CA ILE A 29 2.33 -3.50 -13.09
C ILE A 29 0.89 -3.87 -13.42
N SER A 30 -0.10 -3.37 -12.66
CA SER A 30 -1.49 -3.75 -12.91
C SER A 30 -2.02 -3.27 -14.26
N TYR A 31 -1.51 -2.15 -14.79
CA TYR A 31 -1.84 -1.68 -16.14
C TYR A 31 -1.31 -2.64 -17.21
N SER A 32 -0.14 -3.25 -16.96
CA SER A 32 0.41 -4.29 -17.83
C SER A 32 -0.33 -5.62 -17.72
N ILE A 33 -1.03 -5.86 -16.60
CA ILE A 33 -1.91 -7.03 -16.43
C ILE A 33 -3.21 -6.81 -17.18
N SER A 34 -3.87 -5.67 -16.99
CA SER A 34 -5.13 -5.35 -17.67
C SER A 34 -5.22 -3.85 -17.92
N THR A 35 -5.27 -3.47 -19.20
CA THR A 35 -5.56 -2.09 -19.61
C THR A 35 -7.01 -1.74 -19.33
N GLU A 36 -7.94 -2.69 -19.51
CA GLU A 36 -9.37 -2.53 -19.27
C GLU A 36 -9.69 -2.23 -17.80
N TYR A 37 -8.88 -2.74 -16.85
CA TYR A 37 -8.99 -2.36 -15.44
C TYR A 37 -8.85 -0.85 -15.22
N PHE A 38 -8.14 -0.17 -16.12
CA PHE A 38 -7.99 1.28 -16.08
C PHE A 38 -9.01 1.99 -16.96
N THR A 39 -9.13 1.62 -18.23
CA THR A 39 -9.99 2.34 -19.19
C THR A 39 -11.47 2.23 -18.83
N GLU A 40 -11.92 1.05 -18.39
CA GLU A 40 -13.33 0.77 -18.11
C GLU A 40 -13.71 0.93 -16.62
N PHE A 41 -12.75 1.27 -15.75
CA PHE A 41 -13.01 1.36 -14.31
C PHE A 41 -12.25 2.48 -13.62
N LYS A 42 -10.91 2.40 -13.51
CA LYS A 42 -10.15 3.36 -12.70
C LYS A 42 -10.18 4.78 -13.26
N PHE A 43 -10.18 4.95 -14.58
CA PHE A 43 -10.19 6.29 -15.20
C PHE A 43 -11.50 7.03 -14.96
N GLU A 44 -12.63 6.30 -14.95
CA GLU A 44 -13.92 6.88 -14.56
C GLU A 44 -13.97 7.16 -13.05
N GLN A 45 -13.51 6.20 -12.23
CA GLN A 45 -13.46 6.35 -10.77
C GLN A 45 -12.65 7.58 -10.34
N PHE A 46 -11.57 7.90 -11.07
CA PHE A 46 -10.67 9.01 -10.79
C PHE A 46 -10.70 10.05 -11.93
N TRP A 47 -11.90 10.43 -12.36
CA TRP A 47 -12.10 11.35 -13.49
C TRP A 47 -11.29 12.67 -13.38
N SER A 48 -11.10 13.19 -12.17
CA SER A 48 -10.34 14.43 -11.91
C SER A 48 -8.82 14.29 -11.99
N VAL A 49 -8.30 13.06 -11.98
CA VAL A 49 -6.85 12.73 -12.04
C VAL A 49 -6.45 12.25 -13.44
N LYS A 50 -7.42 12.12 -14.36
CA LYS A 50 -7.23 11.74 -15.76
C LYS A 50 -6.55 12.88 -16.51
N TYR A 51 -5.22 12.96 -16.40
CA TYR A 51 -4.46 14.06 -16.99
C TYR A 51 -4.54 14.06 -18.53
N THR A 52 -4.60 12.89 -19.18
CA THR A 52 -4.82 12.72 -20.63
C THR A 52 -5.00 11.24 -20.98
N LEU A 53 -5.95 10.89 -21.83
CA LEU A 53 -6.01 9.54 -22.46
C LEU A 53 -4.77 9.28 -23.33
N ASP A 54 -4.08 10.34 -23.74
CA ASP A 54 -2.89 10.30 -24.59
C ASP A 54 -1.68 9.66 -23.90
N PHE A 55 -1.64 9.66 -22.57
CA PHE A 55 -0.56 9.05 -21.78
C PHE A 55 -1.12 8.10 -20.69
N PRO A 56 -1.69 6.95 -21.07
CA PRO A 56 -2.50 6.15 -20.16
C PRO A 56 -1.69 5.50 -19.02
N ARG A 57 -0.40 5.18 -19.24
CA ARG A 57 0.50 4.69 -18.18
C ARG A 57 0.82 5.76 -17.14
N MET A 58 1.01 7.01 -17.57
CA MET A 58 1.21 8.12 -16.63
C MET A 58 -0.06 8.35 -15.82
N SER A 59 -1.22 8.40 -16.47
CA SER A 59 -2.54 8.50 -15.83
C SER A 59 -2.76 7.37 -14.82
N ALA A 60 -2.44 6.12 -15.17
CA ALA A 60 -2.50 4.99 -14.25
C ALA A 60 -1.60 5.18 -13.02
N GLY A 61 -0.38 5.68 -13.22
CA GLY A 61 0.56 5.97 -12.13
C GLY A 61 0.04 7.07 -11.19
N LEU A 62 -0.49 8.16 -11.72
CA LEU A 62 -1.07 9.26 -10.94
C LEU A 62 -2.31 8.81 -10.16
N ILE A 63 -3.16 7.97 -10.76
CA ILE A 63 -4.26 7.31 -10.03
C ILE A 63 -3.71 6.43 -8.91
N GLY A 64 -2.56 5.79 -9.14
CA GLY A 64 -1.83 5.05 -8.13
C GLY A 64 -1.57 5.91 -6.90
N ILE A 65 -0.92 7.05 -7.09
CA ILE A 65 -0.67 8.06 -6.05
C ILE A 65 -1.99 8.47 -5.38
N ALA A 66 -2.98 8.91 -6.17
CA ALA A 66 -4.28 9.38 -5.68
C ALA A 66 -5.02 8.33 -4.84
N SER A 67 -4.85 7.06 -5.17
CA SER A 67 -5.48 5.94 -4.48
C SER A 67 -4.75 5.50 -3.21
N THR A 68 -3.45 5.80 -3.03
CA THR A 68 -2.67 5.24 -1.91
C THR A 68 -2.11 6.26 -0.91
N TRP A 69 -2.01 7.56 -1.25
CA TRP A 69 -1.40 8.55 -0.36
C TRP A 69 -2.08 8.61 1.03
N TRP A 70 -3.41 8.54 1.06
CA TRP A 70 -4.21 8.60 2.30
C TRP A 70 -4.00 7.36 3.17
N PHE A 71 -3.75 6.20 2.54
CA PHE A 71 -3.43 4.98 3.26
C PHE A 71 -2.05 5.08 3.91
N GLY A 72 -1.07 5.68 3.22
CA GLY A 72 0.23 6.05 3.79
C GLY A 72 0.13 6.98 5.00
N LEU A 73 -0.78 7.97 4.96
CA LEU A 73 -1.08 8.85 6.10
C LEU A 73 -1.58 8.04 7.31
N LEU A 74 -2.56 7.15 7.12
CA LEU A 74 -3.11 6.32 8.20
C LEU A 74 -2.05 5.39 8.80
N LEU A 75 -1.30 4.68 7.95
CA LEU A 75 -0.21 3.78 8.36
C LEU A 75 0.87 4.54 9.13
N GLY A 76 1.30 5.69 8.60
CA GLY A 76 2.31 6.54 9.22
C GLY A 76 1.87 7.10 10.56
N LEU A 77 0.60 7.49 10.69
CA LEU A 77 0.04 7.96 11.95
C LEU A 77 0.05 6.85 13.01
N ILE A 78 -0.42 5.65 12.67
CA ILE A 78 -0.46 4.51 13.60
C ILE A 78 0.97 4.10 14.01
N ILE A 79 1.87 3.85 13.04
CA ILE A 79 3.27 3.47 13.31
C ILE A 79 4.01 4.57 14.09
N GLY A 80 3.73 5.82 13.78
CA GLY A 80 4.29 6.98 14.47
C GLY A 80 3.82 7.07 15.92
N ILE A 81 2.52 6.95 16.18
CA ILE A 81 1.94 6.97 17.54
C ILE A 81 2.49 5.81 18.36
N VAL A 82 2.55 4.60 17.82
CA VAL A 82 3.16 3.46 18.52
C VAL A 82 4.65 3.73 18.81
N GLY A 83 5.36 4.36 17.88
CA GLY A 83 6.74 4.82 18.05
C GLY A 83 6.93 5.81 19.21
N MET A 84 5.93 6.62 19.55
CA MET A 84 6.03 7.60 20.65
C MET A 84 6.32 6.93 22.00
N PHE A 85 5.87 5.67 22.18
CA PHE A 85 6.08 4.88 23.39
C PHE A 85 7.50 4.28 23.52
N GLN A 86 8.39 4.50 22.54
CA GLN A 86 9.79 4.09 22.64
C GLN A 86 10.56 4.96 23.66
N GLN A 87 11.64 4.46 24.22
CA GLN A 87 12.35 5.12 25.33
C GLN A 87 12.92 6.50 24.92
N ASN A 88 13.50 6.59 23.73
CA ASN A 88 14.08 7.83 23.23
C ASN A 88 13.82 7.99 21.72
N TYR A 89 14.11 9.20 21.22
CA TYR A 89 13.84 9.56 19.82
C TYR A 89 14.67 8.74 18.81
N LYS A 90 15.90 8.32 19.15
CA LYS A 90 16.73 7.48 18.26
C LYS A 90 16.13 6.09 18.08
N ILE A 91 15.64 5.50 19.17
CA ILE A 91 14.96 4.19 19.14
C ILE A 91 13.61 4.31 18.41
N MET A 92 12.85 5.39 18.67
CA MET A 92 11.62 5.69 17.92
C MET A 92 11.89 5.67 16.41
N TRP A 93 12.84 6.47 15.94
CA TRP A 93 13.22 6.51 14.52
C TRP A 93 13.54 5.13 13.95
N LYS A 94 14.49 4.41 14.56
CA LYS A 94 14.90 3.07 14.10
C LYS A 94 13.72 2.10 14.06
N SER A 95 12.89 2.11 15.09
CA SER A 95 11.73 1.21 15.21
C SER A 95 10.64 1.53 14.18
N SER A 96 10.34 2.81 13.96
CA SER A 96 9.31 3.26 13.01
C SER A 96 9.75 3.01 11.57
N ILE A 97 11.00 3.32 11.19
CA ILE A 97 11.51 3.01 9.85
C ILE A 97 11.52 1.50 9.61
N GLY A 98 11.97 0.72 10.60
CA GLY A 98 11.93 -0.74 10.49
C GLY A 98 10.52 -1.31 10.38
N ALA A 99 9.51 -0.66 10.99
CA ALA A 99 8.10 -1.01 10.82
C ALA A 99 7.61 -0.68 9.40
N ILE A 100 7.87 0.53 8.89
CA ILE A 100 7.48 0.94 7.53
C ILE A 100 8.05 -0.01 6.47
N ILE A 101 9.34 -0.34 6.55
CA ILE A 101 9.99 -1.24 5.59
C ILE A 101 9.34 -2.62 5.59
N ARG A 102 9.01 -3.15 6.77
CA ARG A 102 8.31 -4.45 6.88
C ARG A 102 6.90 -4.37 6.32
N THR A 103 6.18 -3.29 6.63
CA THR A 103 4.84 -3.06 6.07
C THR A 103 4.87 -3.05 4.55
N LEU A 104 5.80 -2.29 3.96
CA LEU A 104 5.95 -2.19 2.52
C LEU A 104 6.34 -3.54 1.89
N GLY A 105 7.31 -4.26 2.48
CA GLY A 105 7.73 -5.57 1.99
C GLY A 105 6.60 -6.60 2.02
N ILE A 106 5.80 -6.62 3.10
CA ILE A 106 4.65 -7.51 3.23
C ILE A 106 3.54 -7.13 2.24
N ALA A 107 3.27 -5.83 2.06
CA ALA A 107 2.29 -5.35 1.08
C ALA A 107 2.66 -5.76 -0.35
N ILE A 108 3.93 -5.60 -0.74
CA ILE A 108 4.44 -6.05 -2.04
C ILE A 108 4.29 -7.58 -2.18
N GLY A 109 4.73 -8.34 -1.18
CA GLY A 109 4.66 -9.81 -1.22
C GLY A 109 3.23 -10.33 -1.35
N ILE A 110 2.30 -9.79 -0.56
CA ILE A 110 0.89 -10.20 -0.60
C ILE A 110 0.22 -9.71 -1.88
N GLY A 111 0.57 -8.53 -2.40
CA GLY A 111 0.12 -8.07 -3.73
C GLY A 111 0.52 -9.03 -4.85
N ILE A 112 1.76 -9.55 -4.83
CA ILE A 112 2.22 -10.57 -5.79
C ILE A 112 1.43 -11.87 -5.64
N VAL A 113 1.17 -12.31 -4.40
CA VAL A 113 0.27 -13.45 -4.14
C VAL A 113 -1.12 -13.18 -4.72
N GLY A 114 -1.62 -11.94 -4.62
CA GLY A 114 -2.86 -11.50 -5.23
C GLY A 114 -2.90 -11.66 -6.74
N ILE A 115 -1.78 -11.46 -7.45
CA ILE A 115 -1.67 -11.74 -8.89
C ILE A 115 -1.86 -13.25 -9.15
N VAL A 116 -1.17 -14.10 -8.38
CA VAL A 116 -1.24 -15.57 -8.54
C VAL A 116 -2.67 -16.06 -8.24
N VAL A 117 -3.25 -15.63 -7.12
CA VAL A 117 -4.63 -15.96 -6.73
C VAL A 117 -5.63 -15.44 -7.76
N GLY A 118 -5.45 -14.19 -8.23
CA GLY A 118 -6.26 -13.59 -9.27
C GLY A 118 -6.25 -14.41 -10.56
N LYS A 119 -5.06 -14.77 -11.02
CA LYS A 119 -4.85 -15.47 -12.29
C LYS A 119 -5.37 -16.90 -12.26
N PHE A 120 -5.12 -17.66 -11.20
CA PHE A 120 -5.42 -19.10 -11.17
C PHE A 120 -6.74 -19.45 -10.49
N ILE A 121 -7.20 -18.63 -9.54
CA ILE A 121 -8.40 -18.92 -8.74
C ILE A 121 -9.54 -17.99 -9.17
N ILE A 122 -9.41 -16.70 -8.90
CA ILE A 122 -10.52 -15.73 -9.04
C ILE A 122 -10.99 -15.61 -10.49
N SER A 123 -10.06 -15.60 -11.45
CA SER A 123 -10.40 -15.48 -12.88
C SER A 123 -11.23 -16.64 -13.44
N ASN A 124 -11.20 -17.81 -12.76
CA ASN A 124 -11.90 -19.01 -13.16
C ASN A 124 -13.19 -19.25 -12.36
N LEU A 125 -13.51 -18.39 -11.39
CA LEU A 125 -14.77 -18.47 -10.67
C LEU A 125 -15.92 -18.00 -11.58
N ASP A 126 -16.89 -18.87 -11.78
CA ASP A 126 -18.13 -18.56 -12.50
C ASP A 126 -19.12 -17.91 -11.54
N THR A 127 -19.02 -16.59 -11.44
CA THR A 127 -19.67 -15.78 -10.42
C THR A 127 -20.15 -14.49 -11.08
N ASN A 128 -21.36 -14.06 -10.73
CA ASN A 128 -21.95 -12.82 -11.24
C ASN A 128 -21.40 -11.62 -10.46
N TRP A 129 -20.16 -11.25 -10.75
CA TRP A 129 -19.56 -10.00 -10.27
C TRP A 129 -20.20 -8.82 -10.99
N ASN A 130 -20.45 -7.73 -10.26
CA ASN A 130 -20.84 -6.46 -10.87
C ASN A 130 -19.61 -5.82 -11.54
N LEU A 131 -19.36 -6.20 -12.78
CA LEU A 131 -18.25 -5.71 -13.60
C LEU A 131 -18.76 -4.67 -14.60
N PRO A 132 -17.88 -3.77 -15.10
CA PRO A 132 -18.19 -2.94 -16.26
C PRO A 132 -18.72 -3.79 -17.42
N ALA A 133 -19.68 -3.24 -18.17
CA ALA A 133 -20.18 -3.89 -19.38
C ALA A 133 -19.05 -3.99 -20.41
N GLU A 134 -19.04 -5.06 -21.22
CA GLU A 134 -18.17 -5.20 -22.39
C GLU A 134 -16.65 -5.37 -22.12
N LEU A 135 -16.24 -6.17 -21.13
CA LEU A 135 -14.84 -6.57 -20.97
C LEU A 135 -14.42 -7.61 -22.02
N ASN A 136 -13.37 -7.32 -22.80
CA ASN A 136 -12.76 -8.27 -23.74
C ASN A 136 -11.92 -9.33 -23.00
N ASP A 137 -11.20 -8.94 -21.94
CA ASP A 137 -10.41 -9.85 -21.10
C ASP A 137 -10.80 -9.71 -19.61
N ARG A 138 -11.95 -10.31 -19.29
CA ARG A 138 -12.46 -10.43 -17.92
C ARG A 138 -11.44 -11.06 -16.95
N LYS A 139 -10.64 -12.03 -17.40
CA LYS A 139 -9.72 -12.77 -16.51
C LYS A 139 -8.58 -11.87 -16.05
N SER A 140 -7.99 -11.12 -16.97
CA SER A 140 -6.95 -10.16 -16.65
C SER A 140 -7.49 -9.00 -15.80
N PHE A 141 -8.71 -8.52 -16.09
CA PHE A 141 -9.38 -7.51 -15.27
C PHE A 141 -9.52 -7.95 -13.80
N LEU A 142 -10.05 -9.16 -13.58
CA LEU A 142 -10.18 -9.73 -12.24
C LEU A 142 -8.83 -9.96 -11.56
N THR A 143 -7.81 -10.32 -12.32
CA THR A 143 -6.45 -10.51 -11.80
C THR A 143 -5.87 -9.19 -11.30
N ALA A 144 -6.00 -8.11 -12.08
CA ALA A 144 -5.60 -6.77 -11.67
C ALA A 144 -6.38 -6.33 -10.43
N GLY A 145 -7.70 -6.47 -10.41
CA GLY A 145 -8.52 -6.14 -9.23
C GLY A 145 -8.12 -6.91 -7.97
N THR A 146 -7.84 -8.21 -8.12
CA THR A 146 -7.41 -9.07 -7.00
C THR A 146 -6.06 -8.63 -6.45
N MET A 147 -5.09 -8.33 -7.31
CA MET A 147 -3.79 -7.77 -6.91
C MET A 147 -3.96 -6.52 -6.04
N HIS A 148 -4.82 -5.58 -6.44
CA HIS A 148 -5.08 -4.35 -5.68
C HIS A 148 -5.65 -4.65 -4.27
N ASN A 149 -6.67 -5.50 -4.17
CA ASN A 149 -7.28 -5.86 -2.89
C ASN A 149 -6.27 -6.53 -1.94
N PHE A 150 -5.46 -7.44 -2.48
CA PHE A 150 -4.42 -8.12 -1.73
C PHE A 150 -3.32 -7.16 -1.27
N SER A 151 -2.93 -6.19 -2.08
CA SER A 151 -1.99 -5.15 -1.67
C SER A 151 -2.48 -4.32 -0.48
N TYR A 152 -3.77 -3.94 -0.44
CA TYR A 152 -4.36 -3.27 0.73
C TYR A 152 -4.36 -4.17 1.97
N LEU A 153 -4.78 -5.43 1.82
CA LEU A 153 -4.74 -6.42 2.89
C LEU A 153 -3.31 -6.59 3.42
N GLY A 154 -2.33 -6.66 2.51
CA GLY A 154 -0.93 -6.76 2.84
C GLY A 154 -0.38 -5.54 3.57
N GLY A 155 -0.86 -4.34 3.25
CA GLY A 155 -0.56 -3.14 4.02
C GLY A 155 -1.07 -3.21 5.46
N ILE A 156 -2.30 -3.72 5.68
CA ILE A 156 -2.87 -3.90 7.03
C ILE A 156 -2.08 -4.96 7.81
N ILE A 157 -1.86 -6.14 7.22
CA ILE A 157 -1.08 -7.22 7.86
C ILE A 157 0.34 -6.72 8.15
N GLY A 158 0.96 -6.07 7.18
CA GLY A 158 2.28 -5.49 7.29
C GLY A 158 2.40 -4.50 8.45
N MET A 159 1.40 -3.63 8.61
CA MET A 159 1.33 -2.68 9.74
C MET A 159 1.28 -3.41 11.08
N ILE A 160 0.46 -4.46 11.22
CA ILE A 160 0.37 -5.27 12.44
C ILE A 160 1.75 -5.87 12.77
N TYR A 161 2.43 -6.44 11.79
CA TYR A 161 3.80 -6.94 11.96
C TYR A 161 4.80 -5.83 12.33
N GLY A 162 4.64 -4.64 11.74
CA GLY A 162 5.42 -3.44 12.08
C GLY A 162 5.24 -3.00 13.53
N ILE A 163 4.00 -3.01 14.04
CA ILE A 163 3.68 -2.72 15.44
C ILE A 163 4.32 -3.76 16.36
N ILE A 164 4.17 -5.05 16.06
CA ILE A 164 4.80 -6.14 16.82
C ILE A 164 6.32 -5.94 16.88
N TYR A 165 6.94 -5.56 15.77
CA TYR A 165 8.37 -5.25 15.71
C TYR A 165 8.75 -4.08 16.63
N GLN A 166 7.99 -2.99 16.63
CA GLN A 166 8.23 -1.85 17.53
C GLN A 166 8.10 -2.27 19.01
N LEU A 167 7.12 -3.09 19.35
CA LEU A 167 6.94 -3.59 20.71
C LEU A 167 8.10 -4.48 21.15
N LYS A 168 8.64 -5.33 20.26
CA LYS A 168 9.84 -6.13 20.52
C LYS A 168 11.07 -5.27 20.79
N ILE A 169 11.28 -4.21 20.00
CA ILE A 169 12.38 -3.25 20.23
C ILE A 169 12.23 -2.56 21.58
N LYS A 170 11.01 -2.13 21.93
CA LYS A 170 10.73 -1.48 23.21
C LYS A 170 11.12 -2.40 24.37
N LYS A 171 10.72 -3.68 24.32
CA LYS A 171 11.05 -4.67 25.36
C LYS A 171 12.56 -4.88 25.49
N ALA A 172 13.27 -5.11 24.38
CA ALA A 172 14.72 -5.32 24.38
C ALA A 172 15.47 -4.09 24.93
N SER A 173 15.05 -2.89 24.55
CA SER A 173 15.66 -1.64 25.01
C SER A 173 15.42 -1.36 26.50
N ALA A 174 14.39 -1.94 27.10
CA ALA A 174 14.14 -1.84 28.54
C ALA A 174 15.02 -2.81 29.35
N GLN A 175 15.33 -3.99 28.78
CA GLN A 175 16.16 -5.02 29.43
C GLN A 175 17.64 -4.63 29.51
N HIS A 176 18.19 -3.93 28.51
CA HIS A 176 19.59 -3.45 28.53
C HIS A 176 19.84 -2.23 29.43
N ARG A 177 18.87 -1.85 30.26
CA ARG A 177 18.97 -0.77 31.24
C ARG A 177 19.10 -1.27 32.68
N VAL A 178 18.90 -2.56 32.90
CA VAL A 178 19.16 -3.28 34.16
C VAL A 178 20.57 -3.85 34.08
#